data_AF-A0A392TNW7-F1
#
_entry.id   AF-A0A392TNW7-F1
#
_cell.length_a   1.000
_cell.length_b   1.000
_cell.length_c   1.000
_cell.angle_alpha   90.00
_cell.angle_beta   90.00
_cell.angle_gamma   90.00
#
_symmetry.space_group_name_H-M   'P 1'
#
loop_
_entity.id
_entity.type
_entity.pdbx_description
1 polymer ?
#
loop_
_entity_poly.entity_id
_entity_poly.type
_entity_poly.pdbx_seq_one_letter_code
_entity_poly.pdbx_strand_id
1 'polypeptide(L)' 'LSTTSFTDAQSCNGILISYSSATGVPLPPNVTDPKKQPYRFESTLTVLNNGLDELKSWKVFVGFQHNEFLVSASNA' A
#
# COMPACT_ATOMS: atom_id res chain seq x y z
N LEU A 1 14.63 -0.98 10.07
CA LEU A 1 14.19 -0.32 8.83
C LEU A 1 14.57 1.14 8.93
N SER A 2 15.40 1.66 8.02
CA SER A 2 15.74 3.07 7.99
C SER A 2 14.53 3.86 7.50
N THR A 3 13.98 4.74 8.33
CA THR A 3 12.90 5.64 7.95
C THR A 3 13.50 6.89 7.33
N THR A 4 13.56 6.94 5.99
CA THR A 4 13.86 8.17 5.25
C THR A 4 12.64 9.09 5.32
N SER A 5 12.82 10.36 5.65
CA SER A 5 11.72 11.32 5.65
C SER A 5 11.22 11.54 4.22
N PHE A 6 9.92 11.78 4.06
CA PHE A 6 9.30 11.95 2.74
C PHE A 6 9.95 13.07 1.92
N THR A 7 10.35 14.15 2.59
CA THR A 7 11.08 15.28 1.99
C THR A 7 12.44 14.87 1.42
N ASP A 8 13.16 14.00 2.12
CA ASP A 8 14.48 13.53 1.72
C ASP A 8 14.36 12.51 0.56
N ALA A 9 13.34 11.65 0.62
CA ALA A 9 13.00 10.74 -0.47
C ALA A 9 12.58 11.47 -1.76
N GLN A 10 11.97 12.66 -1.64
CA GLN A 10 11.57 13.50 -2.77
C GLN A 10 12.74 14.22 -3.45
N SER A 11 13.86 14.38 -2.74
CA SER A 11 15.12 14.89 -3.30
C SER A 11 15.96 13.81 -4.01
N CYS A 12 15.51 12.55 -3.96
CA CYS A 12 16.23 11.42 -4.54
C CYS A 12 15.95 11.29 -6.05
N ASN A 13 17.01 11.25 -6.87
CA ASN A 13 16.95 10.77 -8.24
C ASN A 13 16.87 9.23 -8.26
N GLY A 14 15.66 8.69 -8.06
CA GLY A 14 15.44 7.24 -7.98
C GLY A 14 13.96 6.84 -8.05
N ILE A 15 13.66 5.60 -7.68
CA ILE A 15 12.29 5.09 -7.61
C ILE A 15 11.75 5.30 -6.19
N LEU A 16 10.73 6.14 -6.07
CA LEU A 16 9.98 6.33 -4.85
C LEU A 16 8.78 5.38 -4.83
N ILE A 17 8.68 4.57 -3.78
CA ILE A 17 7.52 3.73 -3.52
C ILE A 17 6.84 4.26 -2.26
N SER A 18 5.56 4.59 -2.38
CA SER A 18 4.73 4.99 -1.24
C SER A 18 3.49 4.12 -1.15
N TYR A 19 3.01 3.92 0.08
CA TYR A 19 1.82 3.15 0.39
C TYR A 19 1.00 3.93 1.41
N SER A 20 -0.25 4.22 1.06
CA SER A 20 -1.22 4.81 1.97
C SER A 20 -2.44 3.91 2.06
N SER A 21 -3.02 3.80 3.26
CA SER A 21 -4.21 2.99 3.50
C SER A 21 -5.25 3.82 4.23
N ALA A 22 -6.51 3.63 3.87
CA ALA A 22 -7.64 4.15 4.61
C ALA A 22 -7.95 3.26 5.81
N THR A 23 -8.57 3.85 6.83
CA THR A 23 -9.09 3.08 7.98
C THR A 23 -10.10 2.05 7.50
N GLY A 24 -9.99 0.83 8.04
CA GLY A 24 -10.92 -0.25 7.73
C GLY A 24 -12.35 0.06 8.17
N VAL A 25 -13.32 -0.30 7.33
CA VAL A 25 -14.76 -0.22 7.60
C VAL A 25 -15.27 -1.63 7.89
N PRO A 26 -16.03 -1.84 8.98
CA PRO A 26 -16.54 -3.16 9.33
C PRO A 26 -17.50 -3.65 8.25
N LEU A 27 -17.33 -4.92 7.87
CA LEU A 27 -18.24 -5.59 6.94
C LEU A 27 -19.39 -6.24 7.70
N PRO A 28 -20.65 -6.04 7.27
CA PRO A 28 -21.78 -6.73 7.88
C PRO A 28 -21.77 -8.23 7.55
N PRO A 29 -22.36 -9.08 8.42
CA PRO A 29 -23.00 -8.71 9.69
C PRO A 29 -21.97 -8.39 10.79
N ASN A 30 -22.35 -7.52 11.73
CA ASN A 30 -21.52 -7.25 12.91
C ASN A 30 -21.53 -8.47 13.84
N VAL A 31 -20.36 -8.90 14.30
CA VAL A 31 -20.20 -10.06 15.19
C VAL A 31 -20.03 -9.63 16.64
N THR A 32 -20.39 -10.51 17.58
CA THR A 32 -20.29 -10.24 19.01
C THR A 32 -18.84 -10.13 19.50
N ASP A 33 -17.90 -10.83 18.86
CA ASP A 33 -16.47 -10.78 19.18
C ASP A 33 -15.74 -9.78 18.26
N PRO A 34 -15.36 -8.58 18.74
CA PRO A 34 -14.75 -7.55 17.91
C PRO A 34 -13.42 -7.98 17.26
N LYS A 35 -12.71 -8.96 17.85
CA LYS A 35 -11.45 -9.48 17.28
C LYS A 35 -11.67 -10.34 16.04
N LYS A 36 -12.89 -10.83 15.84
CA LYS A 36 -13.30 -11.64 14.69
C LYS A 36 -14.09 -10.84 13.65
N GLN A 37 -14.33 -9.55 13.89
CA GLN A 37 -15.06 -8.69 12.97
C GLN A 37 -14.28 -8.55 11.66
N PRO A 38 -14.84 -8.92 10.49
CA PRO A 38 -14.20 -8.66 9.21
C PRO A 38 -14.29 -7.17 8.86
N TYR A 39 -13.25 -6.67 8.18
CA TYR A 39 -13.15 -5.30 7.70
C TYR A 39 -12.77 -5.29 6.22
N ARG A 40 -13.22 -4.25 5.52
CA ARG A 40 -12.70 -3.85 4.21
C ARG A 40 -11.94 -2.56 4.37
N PHE A 41 -10.79 -2.46 3.71
CA PHE A 41 -10.05 -1.22 3.57
C PHE A 41 -9.65 -1.05 2.11
N GLU A 42 -9.30 0.18 1.76
CA GLU A 42 -8.73 0.53 0.48
C GLU A 42 -7.36 1.14 0.71
N SER A 43 -6.45 0.92 -0.23
CA SER A 43 -5.09 1.43 -0.15
C SER A 43 -4.58 1.82 -1.52
N THR A 44 -3.75 2.86 -1.56
CA THR A 44 -3.08 3.33 -2.77
C THR A 44 -1.59 3.06 -2.63
N LEU A 45 -1.06 2.27 -3.56
CA LEU A 45 0.37 2.14 -3.78
C LEU A 45 0.77 3.04 -4.95
N THR A 46 1.80 3.84 -4.77
CA THR A 46 2.34 4.71 -5.83
C THR A 46 3.80 4.36 -6.07
N VAL A 47 4.15 4.16 -7.35
CA VAL A 47 5.53 4.04 -7.82
C VAL A 47 5.82 5.27 -8.67
N LEU A 48 6.78 6.07 -8.25
CA LEU A 48 7.21 7.28 -8.92
C LEU A 48 8.68 7.15 -9.33
N ASN A 49 8.95 7.24 -10.63
CA ASN A 49 10.32 7.34 -11.14
C ASN A 49 10.74 8.81 -11.20
N ASN A 50 11.58 9.24 -10.26
CA ASN A 50 12.21 10.56 -10.23
C ASN A 50 13.58 10.58 -10.92
N GLY A 51 14.00 9.47 -11.53
CA GLY A 51 15.22 9.39 -12.32
C GLY A 51 15.04 9.94 -13.73
N LEU A 52 16.17 10.17 -14.42
CA LEU A 52 16.18 10.56 -15.83
C LEU A 52 15.90 9.37 -16.76
N ASP A 53 16.27 8.16 -16.31
CA ASP A 53 16.12 6.94 -17.08
C ASP A 53 14.81 6.24 -16.75
N GLU A 54 14.20 5.65 -17.79
CA GLU A 54 12.97 4.87 -17.65
C GLU A 54 13.19 3.58 -16.85
N LEU A 55 12.29 3.28 -15.91
CA LEU A 55 12.24 1.99 -15.23
C LEU A 55 11.58 0.93 -16.12
N LYS A 56 12.38 0.11 -16.77
CA LYS A 56 11.90 -0.96 -17.66
C LYS A 56 11.52 -2.22 -16.88
N SER A 57 10.40 -2.82 -17.25
CA SER A 57 9.96 -4.17 -16.80
C SER A 57 10.07 -4.41 -15.30
N TRP A 58 9.19 -3.79 -14.53
CA TRP A 58 9.18 -3.86 -13.07
C TRP A 58 7.95 -4.57 -12.53
N LYS A 59 8.03 -4.97 -11.26
CA LYS A 59 6.90 -5.49 -10.47
C LYS A 59 7.04 -5.01 -9.03
N VAL A 60 5.92 -4.86 -8.35
CA VAL A 60 5.87 -4.53 -6.93
C VAL A 60 5.10 -5.62 -6.19
N PHE A 61 5.49 -5.87 -4.95
CA PHE A 61 4.81 -6.82 -4.08
C PHE A 61 4.31 -6.09 -2.84
N VAL A 62 3.05 -6.33 -2.49
CA VAL A 62 2.46 -5.85 -1.23
C VAL A 62 2.31 -7.06 -0.31
N GLY A 63 2.98 -7.00 0.83
CA GLY A 63 2.86 -8.00 1.90
C GLY A 63 1.81 -7.57 2.91
N PHE A 64 0.90 -8.49 3.25
CA PHE A 64 -0.10 -8.30 4.29
C PHE A 64 0.35 -8.97 5.61
N GLN A 65 -0.01 -8.40 6.75
CA GLN A 65 0.52 -8.81 8.07
C GLN A 65 -0.44 -9.70 8.86
N HIS A 66 -1.70 -9.78 8.46
CA HIS A 66 -2.75 -10.57 9.07
C HIS A 66 -3.33 -11.53 8.01
N ASN A 67 -4.64 -11.69 7.99
CA ASN A 67 -5.36 -12.52 7.02
C ASN A 67 -6.05 -11.66 5.96
N GLU A 68 -5.40 -10.61 5.48
CA GLU A 68 -5.92 -9.75 4.42
C GLU A 68 -5.84 -10.43 3.05
N PHE A 69 -6.83 -10.14 2.20
CA PHE A 69 -6.91 -10.63 0.83
C PHE A 69 -7.00 -9.46 -0.14
N LEU A 70 -6.18 -9.48 -1.18
CA LEU A 70 -6.32 -8.54 -2.31
C LEU A 70 -7.47 -9.03 -3.19
N VAL A 71 -8.59 -8.31 -3.17
CA VAL A 71 -9.78 -8.64 -3.98
C VAL A 71 -9.82 -7.88 -5.30
N SER A 72 -9.18 -6.72 -5.39
CA SER A 72 -9.07 -5.91 -6.60
C SER A 72 -7.84 -5.01 -6.55
N ALA A 73 -7.25 -4.77 -7.72
CA ALA A 73 -6.21 -3.76 -7.91
C ALA A 73 -6.46 -3.09 -9.26
N SER A 74 -6.80 -1.80 -9.23
CA SER A 74 -6.99 -1.02 -10.44
C SER A 74 -5.64 -0.51 -10.94
N ASN A 75 -5.42 -0.52 -12.26
CA ASN A 75 -4.19 -0.01 -12.88
C ASN A 75 -2.92 -0.81 -12.49
N ALA A 76 -3.08 -2.14 -12.34
CA ALA A 76 -2.04 -3.11 -12.00
C ALA A 76 -1.88 -4.18 -13.09
#